data_AF-A0A920PM52-F1
#
_entry.id   AF-A0A920PM52-F1
#
_cell.length_a   1.000
_cell.length_b   1.000
_cell.length_c   1.000
_cell.angle_alpha   90.00
_cell.angle_beta   90.00
_cell.angle_gamma   90.00
#
_symmetry.space_group_name_H-M   'P 1'
#
loop_
_entity.id
_entity.type
_entity.pdbx_description
1 polymer ?
#
loop_
_entity_poly.entity_id
_entity_poly.type
_entity_poly.pdbx_seq_one_letter_code
_entity_poly.pdbx_strand_id
1 'polypeptide(L)'
;MALIGAAFDQDVSMAFIGDGVFQLNKGQDTADLGMKNCAPTYGALGDYEVTKLYVEQESLDERGLELSDLMNLTWEDEEEDWAEKPSIRVVSRANCRTYLNSRT
;
A
#
# COMPACT_ATOMS: atom_id res chain seq x y z
N MET A 1 -10.13 -5.18 7.46
CA MET A 1 -10.40 -4.16 8.50
C MET A 1 -10.01 -2.74 8.07
N ALA A 2 -9.14 -2.52 7.07
CA ALA A 2 -8.78 -1.17 6.60
C ALA A 2 -9.97 -0.38 5.99
N LEU A 3 -10.73 -0.98 5.07
CA LEU A 3 -11.87 -0.32 4.40
C LEU A 3 -12.98 0.13 5.38
N ILE A 4 -13.10 -0.53 6.53
CA ILE A 4 -14.08 -0.13 7.56
C ILE A 4 -13.60 1.14 8.29
N GLY A 5 -12.28 1.33 8.46
CA GLY A 5 -11.73 2.53 9.07
C GLY A 5 -11.87 3.78 8.19
N ALA A 6 -11.69 3.62 6.87
CA ALA A 6 -11.95 4.66 5.89
C ALA A 6 -13.39 5.18 5.94
N ALA A 7 -14.37 4.29 6.17
CA ALA A 7 -15.78 4.66 6.28
C ALA A 7 -16.12 5.55 7.50
N PHE A 8 -15.17 5.86 8.37
CA PHE A 8 -15.33 6.76 9.53
C PHE A 8 -14.42 8.01 9.44
N ASP A 9 -14.01 8.41 8.24
CA ASP A 9 -13.16 9.60 7.99
C ASP A 9 -11.88 9.61 8.84
N GLN A 10 -11.32 8.43 9.13
CA GLN A 10 -10.06 8.33 9.87
C GLN A 10 -8.89 8.43 8.89
N ASP A 11 -7.84 9.16 9.25
CA ASP A 11 -6.56 9.15 8.51
C ASP A 11 -5.94 7.76 8.64
N VAL A 12 -6.22 6.89 7.67
CA VAL A 12 -5.74 5.51 7.63
C VAL A 12 -4.47 5.45 6.80
N SER A 13 -3.37 5.09 7.46
CA SER A 13 -2.11 4.72 6.82
C SER A 13 -1.88 3.22 6.95
N MET A 14 -1.31 2.60 5.93
CA MET A 14 -0.93 1.17 5.95
C MET A 14 0.58 1.03 5.87
N ALA A 15 1.15 0.13 6.67
CA ALA A 15 2.57 -0.22 6.60
C ALA A 15 2.76 -1.70 6.27
N PHE A 16 3.59 -1.98 5.27
CA PHE A 16 3.98 -3.32 4.84
C PHE A 16 5.42 -3.57 5.30
N ILE A 17 5.57 -4.47 6.29
CA ILE A 17 6.81 -4.77 6.99
C ILE A 17 7.00 -6.28 7.02
N GLY A 18 8.25 -6.75 6.99
CA GLY A 18 8.60 -8.17 6.93
C GLY A 18 7.99 -8.81 5.70
N ASP A 19 7.37 -9.98 5.87
CA ASP A 19 6.71 -10.69 4.78
C ASP A 19 5.46 -9.98 4.24
N GLY A 20 5.00 -8.92 4.92
CA GLY A 20 3.90 -8.09 4.44
C GLY A 20 4.17 -7.47 3.06
N VAL A 21 5.43 -7.25 2.69
CA VAL A 21 5.80 -6.67 1.38
C VAL A 21 5.36 -7.53 0.20
N PHE A 22 5.30 -8.86 0.38
CA PHE A 22 4.84 -9.79 -0.67
C PHE A 22 3.36 -9.58 -1.04
N GLN A 23 2.55 -9.01 -0.15
CA GLN A 23 1.15 -8.71 -0.46
C GLN A 23 1.02 -7.71 -1.61
N LEU A 24 2.05 -6.87 -1.80
CA LEU A 24 2.09 -5.86 -2.85
C LEU A 24 2.73 -6.36 -4.15
N ASN A 25 3.18 -7.61 -4.25
CA ASN A 25 3.80 -8.11 -5.48
C ASN A 25 2.83 -8.03 -6.66
N LYS A 26 3.30 -7.53 -7.80
CA LYS A 26 2.52 -7.51 -9.04
C LYS A 26 2.38 -8.93 -9.62
N GLY A 27 1.34 -9.14 -10.42
CA GLY A 27 1.16 -10.39 -11.18
C GLY A 27 0.79 -11.61 -10.33
N GLN A 28 0.21 -11.41 -9.15
CA GLN A 28 -0.33 -12.53 -8.35
C GLN A 28 -1.45 -13.24 -9.11
N ASP A 29 -1.27 -14.53 -9.37
CA ASP A 29 -2.29 -15.42 -9.91
C ASP A 29 -2.60 -16.54 -8.90
N THR A 30 -3.88 -16.71 -8.59
CA THR A 30 -4.39 -17.66 -7.61
C THR A 30 -5.35 -18.66 -8.23
N ALA A 31 -5.50 -18.67 -9.57
CA ALA A 31 -6.42 -19.53 -10.29
C ALA A 31 -6.17 -21.02 -9.99
N ASP A 32 -4.91 -21.44 -9.99
CA ASP A 32 -4.51 -22.83 -9.72
C ASP A 32 -4.70 -23.24 -8.25
N LEU A 33 -4.85 -22.28 -7.34
CA LEU A 33 -5.13 -22.53 -5.92
C LEU A 33 -6.62 -22.60 -5.61
N GLY A 34 -7.50 -22.29 -6.58
CA GLY A 34 -8.95 -22.24 -6.38
C GLY A 34 -9.40 -21.15 -5.40
N MET A 35 -8.54 -20.14 -5.15
CA MET A 35 -8.81 -19.04 -4.23
C MET A 35 -9.09 -17.75 -5.01
N LYS A 36 -9.87 -16.85 -4.41
CA LYS A 36 -10.11 -15.53 -4.99
C LYS A 36 -8.84 -14.68 -4.90
N ASN A 37 -8.45 -14.07 -6.01
CA ASN A 37 -7.37 -13.09 -6.03
C ASN A 37 -7.79 -11.80 -5.30
N CYS A 38 -7.07 -11.47 -4.23
CA CYS A 38 -7.30 -10.25 -3.43
C CYS A 38 -6.41 -9.08 -3.86
N ALA A 39 -5.43 -9.29 -4.73
CA ALA A 39 -4.53 -8.25 -5.22
C ALA A 39 -5.28 -7.04 -5.85
N PRO A 40 -6.36 -7.24 -6.64
CA PRO A 40 -7.12 -6.12 -7.20
C PRO A 40 -7.75 -5.19 -6.16
N THR A 41 -7.98 -5.68 -4.93
CA THR A 41 -8.56 -4.86 -3.85
C THR A 41 -7.61 -3.76 -3.39
N TYR A 42 -6.28 -3.93 -3.53
CA TYR A 42 -5.33 -2.86 -3.20
C TYR A 42 -5.42 -1.68 -4.18
N GLY A 43 -5.81 -1.91 -5.43
CA GLY A 43 -6.03 -0.84 -6.42
C GLY A 43 -7.20 0.08 -6.05
N ALA A 44 -8.24 -0.46 -5.43
CA ALA A 44 -9.39 0.32 -4.99
C ALA A 44 -9.14 1.15 -3.73
N LEU A 45 -7.99 1.00 -3.05
CA LEU A 45 -7.71 1.70 -1.79
C LEU A 45 -7.69 3.23 -1.95
N GLY A 46 -7.28 3.74 -3.11
CA GLY A 46 -7.32 5.17 -3.42
C GLY A 46 -8.73 5.75 -3.34
N ASP A 47 -9.73 5.02 -3.85
CA ASP A 47 -11.15 5.41 -3.84
C ASP A 47 -11.75 5.47 -2.43
N TYR A 48 -11.09 4.85 -1.44
CA TYR A 48 -11.50 4.85 -0.04
C TYR A 48 -10.60 5.74 0.83
N GLU A 49 -9.96 6.76 0.25
CA GLU A 49 -9.06 7.70 0.93
C GLU A 49 -7.85 7.04 1.64
N VAL A 50 -7.55 5.78 1.35
CA VAL A 50 -6.36 5.08 1.87
C VAL A 50 -5.19 5.34 0.92
N THR A 51 -4.66 6.56 0.98
CA THR A 51 -3.66 7.09 0.04
C THR A 51 -2.20 6.85 0.49
N LYS A 52 -1.97 6.59 1.78
CA LYS A 52 -0.64 6.49 2.38
C LYS A 52 -0.25 5.02 2.62
N LEU A 53 0.42 4.41 1.64
CA LEU A 53 0.93 3.04 1.73
C LEU A 53 2.45 3.04 1.93
N TYR A 54 2.91 2.71 3.13
CA TYR A 54 4.33 2.69 3.48
C TYR A 54 4.92 1.28 3.33
N VAL A 55 6.07 1.17 2.66
CA VAL A 55 6.78 -0.10 2.47
C VAL A 55 8.17 0.02 3.06
N GLU A 56 8.58 -0.93 3.90
CA GLU A 56 9.91 -0.92 4.51
C GLU A 56 10.99 -1.33 3.48
N GLN A 57 11.98 -0.45 3.26
CA GLN A 57 13.10 -0.70 2.35
C GLN A 57 13.89 -1.96 2.74
N GLU A 58 14.24 -2.11 4.02
CA GLU A 58 15.03 -3.24 4.50
C GLU A 58 14.30 -4.58 4.30
N SER A 59 12.96 -4.58 4.41
CA SER A 59 12.16 -5.77 4.11
C SER A 59 12.20 -6.16 2.63
N LEU A 60 12.22 -5.18 1.72
CA LEU A 60 12.38 -5.41 0.28
C LEU A 60 13.77 -5.98 0.00
N ASP A 61 14.81 -5.34 0.54
CA ASP A 61 16.21 -5.72 0.32
C ASP A 61 16.49 -7.15 0.83
N GLU A 62 16.02 -7.49 2.04
CA GLU A 62 16.16 -8.83 2.64
C GLU A 62 15.48 -9.94 1.78
N ARG A 63 14.52 -9.56 0.94
CA ARG A 63 13.76 -10.47 0.07
C ARG A 63 14.17 -10.40 -1.40
N GLY A 64 15.11 -9.52 -1.74
CA GLY A 64 15.56 -9.30 -3.12
C GLY A 64 14.49 -8.71 -4.03
N LEU A 65 13.59 -7.89 -3.46
CA LEU A 65 12.54 -7.20 -4.19
C LEU A 65 12.92 -5.73 -4.41
N GLU A 66 12.45 -5.16 -5.52
CA GLU A 66 12.53 -3.74 -5.78
C GLU A 66 11.11 -3.13 -5.84
N LEU A 67 11.02 -1.79 -5.77
CA LEU A 67 9.74 -1.09 -5.97
C LEU A 67 9.09 -1.47 -7.30
N SER A 68 9.90 -1.78 -8.32
CA SER A 68 9.44 -2.19 -9.64
C SER A 68 8.71 -3.55 -9.62
N ASP A 69 8.91 -4.39 -8.61
CA ASP A 69 8.24 -5.67 -8.44
C ASP A 69 6.86 -5.53 -7.78
N LEU A 70 6.55 -4.37 -7.23
CA LEU A 70 5.28 -4.09 -6.57
C LEU A 70 4.21 -3.63 -7.57
N MET A 71 2.94 -3.73 -7.16
CA MET A 71 1.81 -3.18 -7.90
C MET A 71 1.93 -1.66 -8.02
N ASN A 72 1.56 -1.11 -9.18
CA ASN A 72 1.42 0.33 -9.36
C ASN A 72 0.10 0.78 -8.74
N LEU A 73 0.14 1.21 -7.47
CA LEU A 73 -1.02 1.70 -6.75
C LEU A 73 -1.02 3.23 -6.76
N THR A 74 -2.12 3.80 -7.23
CA THR A 74 -2.34 5.23 -7.37
C THR A 74 -3.63 5.67 -6.69
N TRP A 75 -3.76 6.98 -6.46
CA TRP A 75 -4.97 7.64 -5.98
C TRP A 75 -5.14 8.96 -6.71
N GLU A 76 -6.38 9.45 -6.77
CA GLU A 76 -6.73 10.69 -7.46
C GLU A 76 -6.94 11.81 -6.44
N ASP A 77 -6.25 12.94 -6.64
CA ASP A 77 -6.34 14.10 -5.76
C ASP A 77 -7.40 15.09 -6.26
N GLU A 78 -8.57 15.11 -5.61
CA GLU A 78 -9.68 15.99 -5.98
C GLU A 78 -9.32 17.48 -5.86
N GLU A 79 -8.37 17.85 -5.00
CA GLU A 79 -7.94 19.24 -4.81
C GLU A 79 -7.00 19.70 -5.94
N GLU A 80 -6.35 18.75 -6.64
CA GLU A 80 -5.41 18.98 -7.74
C GLU A 80 -5.95 18.47 -9.08
N ASP A 81 -7.20 18.79 -9.43
CA ASP A 81 -7.82 18.43 -10.71
C ASP A 81 -7.75 16.92 -11.03
N TRP A 82 -7.99 16.08 -10.01
CA TRP A 82 -7.96 14.62 -10.11
C TRP A 82 -6.60 14.09 -10.59
N ALA A 83 -5.51 14.77 -10.20
CA ALA A 83 -4.16 14.33 -10.53
C ALA A 83 -3.88 12.94 -9.93
N GLU A 84 -3.44 12.01 -10.77
CA GLU A 84 -3.07 10.67 -10.34
C GLU A 84 -1.70 10.68 -9.63
N LYS A 85 -1.68 10.26 -8.36
CA LYS A 85 -0.50 10.25 -7.50
C LYS A 85 -0.17 8.84 -7.02
N PRO A 86 1.11 8.48 -6.86
CA PRO A 86 1.49 7.17 -6.34
C PRO A 86 1.14 7.06 -4.84
N SER A 87 0.53 5.93 -4.47
CA SER A 87 0.16 5.63 -3.08
C SER A 87 1.31 5.01 -2.29
N ILE A 88 2.25 4.33 -2.96
CA ILE A 88 3.37 3.62 -2.34
C ILE A 88 4.51 4.58 -2.02
N ARG A 89 4.98 4.54 -0.76
CA ARG A 89 6.10 5.31 -0.23
C ARG A 89 7.08 4.35 0.44
N VAL A 90 8.26 4.22 -0.14
CA VAL A 90 9.32 3.38 0.45
C VAL A 90 10.01 4.17 1.57
N VAL A 91 10.10 3.56 2.75
CA VAL A 91 10.65 4.18 3.97
C VAL A 91 11.64 3.23 4.64
N SER A 92 12.66 3.78 5.29
CA SER A 92 13.56 2.97 6.11
C SER A 92 12.88 2.51 7.41
N ARG A 93 13.37 1.41 7.98
CA ARG A 93 12.92 0.84 9.27
C ARG A 93 12.94 1.87 10.39
N ALA A 94 13.96 2.73 10.42
CA ALA A 94 14.08 3.80 11.40
C ALA A 94 12.95 4.84 11.30
N ASN A 95 12.49 5.14 10.08
CA ASN A 95 11.49 6.16 9.83
C ASN A 95 10.06 5.61 9.77
N CYS A 96 9.89 4.31 9.54
CA CYS A 96 8.58 3.66 9.47
C CYS A 96 7.74 3.95 10.73
N ARG A 97 8.36 3.91 11.91
CA ARG A 97 7.70 4.25 13.18
C ARG A 97 7.27 5.71 13.27
N THR A 98 8.02 6.63 12.69
CA THR A 98 7.69 8.06 12.71
C THR A 98 6.47 8.33 11.81
N TYR A 99 6.43 7.73 10.62
CA TYR A 99 5.32 7.92 9.67
C TYR A 99 4.01 7.25 10.13
N LEU A 100 4.09 6.14 10.86
CA LEU A 100 2.92 5.52 11.49
C LEU A 100 2.33 6.34 12.66
N ASN A 101 3.11 7.27 13.23
CA ASN A 101 2.71 8.06 14.39
C ASN A 101 2.53 9.56 14.09
N SER A 102 2.81 10.00 12.86
CA SER A 102 2.59 11.40 12.46
C SER A 102 1.10 11.62 12.23
N ARG A 103 0.40 12.08 13.28
CA ARG A 103 -0.87 12.79 13.14
C ARG A 103 -0.54 14.16 12.57
N THR A 104 -0.70 14.37 11.28
CA THR A 104 -0.60 15.71 10.70
C THR A 104 -1.66 15.86 9.63
#